data_AF-A0A3S9M9Y9-F1
#
_entry.id   AF-A0A3S9M9Y9-F1
#
_cell.length_a   1.000
_cell.length_b   1.000
_cell.length_c   1.000
_cell.angle_alpha   90.00
_cell.angle_beta   90.00
_cell.angle_gamma   90.00
#
_symmetry.space_group_name_H-M   'P 1'
#
loop_
_entity.id
_entity.type
_entity.pdbx_description
1 polymer ?
#
loop_
_entity_poly.entity_id
_entity_poly.type
_entity_poly.pdbx_seq_one_letter_code
_entity_poly.pdbx_strand_id
1 'polypeptide(L)' 'MSGKAYAQLFVERPLMTLRVSRDSGQTWQSERAVFATADLPPLTTTAWPPCQCWRCTGPGRHSSG' A
#
# COMPACT_ATOMS: atom_id res chain seq x y z
N MET A 1 24.89 -20.50 15.92
CA MET A 1 23.54 -21.00 15.58
C MET A 1 22.48 -19.94 15.92
N SER A 2 22.35 -18.88 15.12
CA SER A 2 21.49 -17.71 15.46
C SER A 2 20.33 -17.45 14.48
N GLY A 3 20.41 -17.96 13.24
CA GLY A 3 19.46 -17.60 12.17
C GLY A 3 18.00 -18.05 12.36
N LYS A 4 17.75 -19.17 13.07
CA LYS A 4 16.38 -19.66 13.32
C LYS A 4 15.60 -18.79 14.32
N ALA A 5 16.27 -18.23 15.31
CA ALA A 5 15.64 -17.38 16.32
C ALA A 5 15.24 -16.01 15.73
N TYR A 6 16.08 -15.43 14.86
CA TYR A 6 15.73 -14.21 14.13
C TYR A 6 14.51 -14.43 13.23
N ALA A 7 14.47 -15.52 12.45
CA ALA A 7 13.33 -15.84 11.59
C ALA A 7 12.01 -15.96 12.38
N GLN A 8 12.03 -16.60 13.56
CA GLN A 8 10.84 -16.73 14.41
C GLN A 8 10.36 -15.40 14.99
N LEU A 9 11.27 -14.49 15.35
CA LEU A 9 10.90 -13.14 15.82
C LEU A 9 10.21 -12.29 14.75
N PHE A 10 10.50 -12.50 13.46
CA PHE A 10 9.87 -11.78 12.36
C PHE A 10 8.54 -12.40 11.90
N VAL A 11 8.22 -13.63 12.30
CA VAL A 11 6.94 -14.27 11.99
C VAL A 11 5.80 -13.66 12.82
N GLU A 12 6.05 -13.40 14.11
CA GLU A 12 5.00 -12.91 15.02
C GLU A 12 4.91 -11.39 15.10
N ARG A 13 5.90 -10.66 14.58
CA ARG A 13 5.90 -9.19 14.56
C ARG A 13 5.46 -8.69 13.20
N PRO A 14 4.56 -7.68 13.15
CA PRO A 14 4.23 -7.05 11.88
C PRO A 14 5.49 -6.41 11.29
N LEU A 15 5.76 -6.71 10.02
CA LEU A 15 6.86 -6.09 9.27
C LEU A 15 6.52 -4.64 8.92
N MET A 16 5.23 -4.35 8.76
CA MET A 16 4.73 -3.04 8.40
C MET A 16 3.32 -2.85 8.95
N THR A 17 3.00 -1.65 9.40
CA THR A 17 1.63 -1.22 9.68
C THR A 17 1.26 -0.07 8.75
N LEU A 18 0.02 -0.08 8.27
CA LEU A 18 -0.49 0.88 7.29
C LEU A 18 -1.84 1.40 7.73
N ARG A 19 -2.08 2.69 7.49
CA ARG A 19 -3.41 3.29 7.52
C ARG A 19 -3.63 4.01 6.20
N VAL A 20 -4.85 3.93 5.67
CA VAL A 20 -5.18 4.53 4.37
C VAL A 20 -6.18 5.66 4.61
N SER A 21 -5.86 6.83 4.08
CA SER A 21 -6.81 7.91 3.92
C SER A 21 -7.30 8.00 2.47
N ARG A 22 -8.57 8.34 2.28
CA ARG A 22 -9.20 8.54 0.96
C ARG A 22 -9.66 9.98 0.75
N ASP A 23 -9.41 10.85 1.71
CA ASP A 23 -9.90 12.23 1.78
C ASP A 23 -8.77 13.20 2.16
N SER A 24 -7.58 12.96 1.59
CA SER A 24 -6.39 13.81 1.77
C SER A 24 -5.91 13.91 3.23
N GLY A 25 -6.03 12.82 3.99
CA GLY A 25 -5.53 12.71 5.36
C GLY A 25 -6.50 13.17 6.44
N GLN A 26 -7.74 13.55 6.07
CA GLN A 26 -8.73 14.02 7.05
C GLN A 26 -9.25 12.87 7.91
N THR A 27 -9.56 11.74 7.29
CA THR A 27 -9.92 10.50 7.97
C THR A 27 -9.01 9.36 7.56
N TRP A 28 -8.84 8.43 8.48
CA TRP A 28 -7.98 7.28 8.34
C TRP A 28 -8.76 6.02 8.64
N GLN A 29 -8.68 5.05 7.74
CA GLN A 29 -9.22 3.72 7.98
C GLN A 29 -8.46 3.04 9.15
N SER A 30 -9.02 1.92 9.62
CA SER A 30 -8.40 1.06 10.62
C SER A 30 -6.99 0.65 10.19
N GLU A 31 -6.12 0.49 11.18
CA GLU A 31 -4.77 -0.01 10.96
C GLU A 31 -4.79 -1.41 10.34
N ARG A 32 -3.92 -1.61 9.35
CA ARG A 32 -3.65 -2.91 8.73
C ARG A 32 -2.20 -3.29 9.01
N ALA A 33 -2.02 -4.42 9.67
CA ALA A 33 -0.72 -5.04 9.90
C ALA A 33 -0.38 -6.02 8.76
N VAL A 34 0.87 -5.96 8.28
CA VAL A 34 1.41 -6.89 7.28
C VAL A 34 2.49 -7.74 7.95
N PHE A 35 2.30 -9.06 7.90
CA PHE A 35 3.20 -10.04 8.51
C PHE A 35 4.00 -10.77 7.44
N ALA A 36 5.15 -11.34 7.83
CA ALA A 36 6.00 -12.15 6.94
C ALA A 36 5.26 -13.39 6.38
N THR A 37 4.24 -13.86 7.08
CA THR A 37 3.44 -15.04 6.75
C THR A 37 2.13 -14.71 6.04
N ALA A 38 1.90 -13.44 5.68
CA ALA A 38 0.68 -13.07 4.97
C ALA A 38 0.63 -13.74 3.60
N ASP A 39 -0.45 -14.47 3.32
CA ASP A 39 -0.72 -15.06 2.01
C ASP A 39 -1.25 -13.98 1.07
N LEU A 40 -0.31 -13.26 0.43
CA LEU A 40 -0.61 -12.18 -0.49
C LEU A 40 -0.59 -12.72 -1.93
N PRO A 41 -1.63 -12.43 -2.73
CA PRO A 41 -1.60 -12.78 -4.15
C PRO A 41 -0.42 -12.08 -4.83
N PRO A 42 0.19 -12.71 -5.85
CA PRO A 42 1.28 -12.08 -6.59
C PRO A 42 0.80 -10.77 -7.23
N LEU A 43 1.68 -9.77 -7.25
CA LEU A 43 1.44 -8.53 -7.98
C LEU A 43 1.30 -8.84 -9.47
N THR A 44 0.07 -8.75 -9.99
CA THR A 44 -0.23 -9.00 -11.41
C THR A 44 0.15 -7.82 -12.31
N THR A 45 0.29 -6.62 -11.73
CA THR A 45 0.73 -5.41 -12.43
C THR A 45 1.31 -4.41 -11.43
N THR A 46 2.28 -3.62 -11.89
CA THR A 46 2.78 -2.43 -11.19
C THR A 46 2.17 -1.14 -11.71
N ALA A 47 1.29 -1.23 -12.72
CA ALA A 47 0.61 -0.07 -13.29
C ALA A 47 -0.44 0.46 -12.32
N TRP A 48 -0.30 1.73 -11.94
CA TRP A 48 -1.30 2.43 -11.16
C TRP A 48 -2.49 2.82 -12.05
N PRO A 49 -3.73 2.71 -11.56
CA PRO A 49 -4.89 3.18 -12.32
C PRO A 49 -4.76 4.68 -12.61
N PRO A 50 -5.24 5.15 -13.77
CA PRO A 50 -5.22 6.57 -14.08
C PRO A 50 -6.02 7.35 -13.03
N CYS A 51 -5.50 8.52 -12.64
CA CYS A 51 -6.17 9.36 -11.65
C CYS A 51 -7.52 9.85 -12.19
N GLN A 52 -8.60 9.54 -11.49
CA GLN A 52 -9.97 9.88 -11.91
C GLN A 52 -10.46 11.24 -11.36
N CYS A 53 -9.63 11.99 -10.64
CA CYS A 53 -10.04 13.28 -10.07
C CYS A 53 -10.34 14.32 -11.17
N TRP A 54 -11.19 15.30 -10.86
CA TRP A 54 -11.59 16.36 -11.77
C TRP A 54 -10.41 17.14 -12.38
N ARG A 55 -9.26 17.21 -11.69
CA ARG A 55 -8.03 17.85 -12.20
C ARG A 55 -7.34 17.03 -13.29
N CYS A 56 -7.53 15.71 -13.29
CA CYS A 56 -6.93 14.77 -14.23
C CYS A 56 -7.89 14.42 -15.38
N THR A 57 -9.21 14.43 -15.13
CA THR A 57 -10.25 14.06 -16.10
C THR A 57 -11.02 15.24 -16.69
N GLY A 58 -10.83 16.46 -16.18
CA GLY A 58 -11.55 17.64 -16.65
C GLY A 58 -11.07 18.19 -18.01
N PRO A 59 -11.85 19.08 -18.66
CA PRO A 59 -11.61 19.58 -20.03
C PRO A 59 -10.33 20.41 -20.21
N GLY A 60 -9.53 20.61 -19.17
CA GLY A 60 -8.35 21.48 -19.15
C GLY A 60 -7.01 20.76 -19.36
N ARG A 61 -6.97 19.47 -19.66
CA ARG A 61 -5.72 18.75 -19.96
C ARG A 61 -5.52 18.53 -21.45
N HIS A 62 -5.43 19.64 -22.17
CA HIS A 62 -4.62 19.71 -23.40
C HIS A 62 -3.48 20.69 -23.15
N SER A 63 -2.31 20.18 -22.76
CA SER A 63 -1.03 20.77 -23.15
C SER A 63 0.14 19.85 -22.79
N SER A 64 0.73 19.33 -23.87
CA SER A 64 2.17 19.11 -24.12
C SER A 64 2.98 18.21 -23.19
N GLY A 65 3.40 17.08 -23.78
CA GLY A 65 4.53 16.24 -23.44
C GLY A 65 4.74 15.26 -24.60
#